data_AF-W4QDB2-F1
#
_entry.id   AF-W4QDB2-F1
#
_cell.length_a   1.000
_cell.length_b   1.000
_cell.length_c   1.000
_cell.angle_alpha   90.00
_cell.angle_beta   90.00
_cell.angle_gamma   90.00
#
_symmetry.space_group_name_H-M   'P 1'
#
loop_
_entity.id
_entity.type
_entity.pdbx_description
1 polymer ?
#
loop_
_entity_poly.entity_id
_entity_poly.type
_entity_poly.pdbx_seq_one_letter_code
_entity_poly.pdbx_strand_id
1 'polypeptide(L)'
;MKKSAIGYEFEHIQWYDFFNAYEKGVQKMEKHVQQFVQDLEFGDKQRRYDAFLQLMEITKEQVDWAYDVWETLIHYLSHKDNHMRAIAAQLLCQLAKSDREKRIVQDFKHVLEVTKDKRFVTARHSLQSLWKIGLVGEEQQSIVMEGLRARYEECIHEKNTTLIRYDIIVSLKKWYDVKSDNKIKDLANTLIELEEDEKYQKKYRKEWRGLL
;
A
#
# COMPACT_ATOMS: atom_id res chain seq x y z
N MET A 1 -26.05 32.55 -22.97
CA MET A 1 -25.08 31.46 -22.77
C MET A 1 -24.41 31.63 -21.41
N LYS A 2 -24.81 30.86 -20.41
CA LYS A 2 -24.20 30.84 -19.07
C LYS A 2 -22.99 29.88 -19.12
N LYS A 3 -21.79 30.37 -18.80
CA LYS A 3 -20.67 29.52 -18.40
C LYS A 3 -20.57 29.61 -16.88
N SER A 4 -20.86 28.51 -16.19
CA SER A 4 -20.61 28.38 -14.76
C SER A 4 -19.12 28.15 -14.54
N ALA A 5 -18.46 29.09 -13.87
CA ALA A 5 -17.19 28.83 -13.21
C ALA A 5 -17.51 28.26 -11.83
N ILE A 6 -17.32 26.95 -11.65
CA ILE A 6 -17.18 26.36 -10.33
C ILE A 6 -15.68 26.25 -10.11
N GLY A 7 -15.10 27.32 -9.58
CA GLY A 7 -13.78 27.27 -8.98
C GLY A 7 -13.91 26.55 -7.65
N TYR A 8 -13.27 25.38 -7.53
CA TYR A 8 -13.08 24.73 -6.25
C TYR A 8 -11.90 25.39 -5.54
N GLU A 9 -12.18 26.44 -4.78
CA GLU A 9 -11.30 26.90 -3.69
C GLU A 9 -11.47 25.92 -2.51
N PHE A 10 -10.64 24.87 -2.49
CA PHE A 10 -10.39 24.10 -1.26
C PHE A 10 -9.19 24.74 -0.55
N GLU A 11 -9.42 25.91 0.04
CA GLU A 11 -8.45 26.56 0.91
C GLU A 11 -8.58 26.03 2.34
N HIS A 12 -7.51 25.38 2.82
CA HIS A 12 -7.00 25.41 4.20
C HIS A 12 -7.91 25.10 5.41
N ILE A 13 -9.15 24.65 5.23
CA ILE A 13 -10.09 24.37 6.32
C ILE A 13 -10.56 22.90 6.24
N GLN A 14 -9.75 21.96 6.73
CA GLN A 14 -10.21 20.58 6.98
C GLN A 14 -9.48 19.91 8.15
N TRP A 15 -8.21 20.22 8.42
CA TRP A 15 -7.45 19.49 9.45
C TRP A 15 -7.78 19.93 10.89
N TYR A 16 -7.90 21.22 11.18
CA TYR A 16 -8.08 21.68 12.55
C TYR A 16 -9.51 21.39 13.08
N ASP A 17 -10.51 21.52 12.22
CA ASP A 17 -11.93 21.39 12.60
C ASP A 17 -12.39 19.92 12.66
N PHE A 18 -11.83 19.02 11.84
CA PHE A 18 -12.08 17.58 11.95
C PHE A 18 -11.54 17.02 13.28
N PHE A 19 -10.40 17.53 13.75
CA PHE A 19 -9.75 17.05 14.97
C PHE A 19 -10.42 17.56 16.26
N ASN A 20 -10.95 18.79 16.28
CA ASN A 20 -11.62 19.32 17.47
C ASN A 20 -12.98 18.67 17.75
N ALA A 21 -13.66 18.13 16.73
CA ALA A 21 -14.94 17.44 16.91
C ALA A 21 -14.80 16.04 17.58
N TYR A 22 -13.59 15.46 17.57
CA TYR A 22 -13.29 14.11 18.05
C TYR A 22 -12.85 14.06 19.53
N GLU A 23 -13.10 15.12 20.31
CA GLU A 23 -12.67 15.22 21.72
C GLU A 23 -13.53 14.46 22.75
N LYS A 24 -14.51 13.65 22.32
CA LYS A 24 -15.38 12.91 23.25
C LYS A 24 -15.34 11.40 23.01
N GLY A 25 -14.31 10.74 23.54
CA GLY A 25 -14.42 9.33 23.96
C GLY A 25 -13.52 8.28 23.31
N VAL A 26 -12.49 8.65 22.53
CA VAL A 26 -11.53 7.69 21.95
C VAL A 26 -10.14 7.94 22.53
N GLN A 27 -9.44 6.86 22.85
CA GLN A 27 -8.06 6.89 23.34
C GLN A 27 -7.20 7.66 22.34
N LYS A 28 -6.75 8.85 22.74
CA LYS A 28 -6.12 9.82 21.85
C LYS A 28 -4.79 9.24 21.34
N MET A 29 -4.62 9.20 20.02
CA MET A 29 -3.32 8.97 19.39
C MET A 29 -2.24 9.74 20.14
N GLU A 30 -1.15 9.07 20.51
CA GLU A 30 -0.10 9.70 21.30
C GLU A 30 0.45 10.95 20.59
N LYS A 31 0.75 12.02 21.34
CA LYS A 31 1.17 13.31 20.76
C LYS A 31 2.36 13.19 19.80
N HIS A 32 3.29 12.29 20.08
CA HIS A 32 4.46 12.08 19.24
C HIS A 32 4.08 11.42 17.90
N VAL A 33 3.10 10.51 17.89
CA VAL A 33 2.55 9.91 16.66
C VAL A 33 1.78 10.94 15.84
N GLN A 34 1.01 11.80 16.51
CA GLN A 34 0.34 12.93 15.85
C GLN A 34 1.34 13.84 15.13
N GLN A 35 2.47 14.13 15.76
CA GLN A 35 3.54 14.91 15.13
C GLN A 35 4.11 14.20 13.89
N PHE A 36 4.33 12.88 13.95
CA PHE A 36 4.79 12.15 12.77
C PHE A 36 3.78 12.20 11.62
N VAL A 37 2.48 12.07 11.91
CA VAL A 37 1.43 12.20 10.88
C VAL A 37 1.46 13.60 10.26
N GLN A 38 1.61 14.66 11.05
CA GLN A 38 1.74 16.03 10.54
C GLN A 38 3.02 16.23 9.72
N ASP A 39 4.14 15.65 10.15
CA ASP A 39 5.42 15.74 9.46
C ASP A 39 5.39 15.02 8.10
N LEU A 40 4.48 14.07 7.87
CA LEU A 40 4.29 13.50 6.54
C LEU A 40 3.90 14.59 5.53
N GLU A 41 2.96 15.46 5.87
CA GLU A 41 2.47 16.51 4.96
C GLU A 41 3.35 17.77 5.02
N PHE A 42 3.58 18.30 6.22
CA PHE A 42 4.17 19.62 6.45
C PHE A 42 5.67 19.59 6.78
N GLY A 43 6.23 18.40 7.00
CA GLY A 43 7.65 18.22 7.20
C GLY A 43 8.47 18.57 5.95
N ASP A 44 9.70 19.03 6.17
CA ASP A 44 10.69 19.01 5.09
C ASP A 44 11.02 17.56 4.68
N LYS A 45 11.84 17.39 3.65
CA LYS A 45 12.18 16.07 3.12
C LYS A 45 12.72 15.11 4.19
N GLN A 46 13.55 15.60 5.12
CA GLN A 46 14.17 14.78 6.15
C GLN A 46 13.13 14.42 7.21
N ARG A 47 12.39 15.41 7.73
CA ARG A 47 11.33 15.18 8.73
C ARG A 47 10.26 14.22 8.20
N ARG A 48 9.82 14.37 6.95
CA ARG A 48 8.87 13.45 6.31
C ARG A 48 9.40 12.03 6.26
N TYR A 49 10.66 11.86 5.88
CA TYR A 49 11.28 10.54 5.79
C TYR A 49 11.41 9.90 7.18
N ASP A 50 11.86 10.66 8.18
CA ASP A 50 11.99 10.18 9.56
C ASP A 50 10.62 9.82 10.13
N ALA A 51 9.61 10.68 9.96
CA ALA A 51 8.24 10.40 10.37
C ALA A 51 7.67 9.14 9.70
N PHE A 52 7.91 8.96 8.39
CA PHE A 52 7.54 7.74 7.69
C PHE A 52 8.20 6.50 8.31
N LEU A 53 9.51 6.54 8.60
CA LEU A 53 10.20 5.42 9.23
C LEU A 53 9.63 5.10 10.63
N GLN A 54 9.37 6.12 11.44
CA GLN A 54 8.78 5.94 12.78
C GLN A 54 7.38 5.34 12.69
N LEU A 55 6.53 5.84 11.79
CA LEU A 55 5.19 5.29 11.59
C LEU A 55 5.24 3.84 11.10
N MET A 56 6.14 3.51 10.18
CA MET A 56 6.32 2.13 9.73
C MET A 56 6.78 1.20 10.85
N GLU A 57 7.60 1.68 11.79
CA GLU A 57 8.03 0.92 12.97
C GLU A 57 6.86 0.69 13.94
N ILE A 58 6.16 1.76 14.30
CA ILE A 58 5.02 1.72 15.24
C ILE A 58 3.92 0.79 14.72
N THR A 59 3.62 0.90 13.43
CA THR A 59 2.56 0.10 12.79
C THR A 59 3.01 -1.32 12.44
N LYS A 60 4.22 -1.75 12.83
CA LYS A 60 4.53 -3.18 12.89
C LYS A 60 3.61 -3.91 13.86
N GLU A 61 3.13 -3.24 14.91
CA GLU A 61 2.12 -3.76 15.81
C GLU A 61 0.74 -3.15 15.54
N GLN A 62 -0.30 -3.76 16.12
CA GLN A 62 -1.65 -3.20 16.06
C GLN A 62 -1.71 -1.88 16.81
N VAL A 63 -2.42 -0.92 16.23
CA VAL A 63 -2.64 0.42 16.80
C VAL A 63 -4.14 0.71 16.84
N ASP A 64 -4.55 1.53 17.80
CA ASP A 64 -5.95 1.96 18.00
C ASP A 64 -6.35 3.14 17.10
N TRP A 65 -5.38 3.96 16.71
CA TRP A 65 -5.59 5.19 15.93
C TRP A 65 -5.63 4.99 14.41
N ALA A 66 -5.63 3.75 13.90
CA ALA A 66 -5.60 3.49 12.46
C ALA A 66 -6.71 4.23 11.68
N TYR A 67 -7.90 4.33 12.28
CA TYR A 67 -9.05 5.02 11.70
C TYR A 67 -8.94 6.54 11.69
N ASP A 68 -8.13 7.12 12.60
CA ASP A 68 -7.92 8.57 12.68
C ASP A 68 -7.16 9.11 11.45
N VAL A 69 -6.38 8.25 10.78
CA VAL A 69 -5.58 8.63 9.60
C VAL A 69 -6.06 7.98 8.31
N TRP A 70 -7.01 7.04 8.36
CA TRP A 70 -7.37 6.19 7.22
C TRP A 70 -7.80 7.00 6.00
N GLU A 71 -8.81 7.86 6.15
CA GLU A 71 -9.38 8.67 5.07
C GLU A 71 -8.33 9.62 4.47
N THR A 72 -7.46 10.18 5.31
CA THR A 72 -6.33 11.00 4.88
C THR A 72 -5.37 10.19 4.00
N LEU A 73 -5.01 8.98 4.40
CA LEU A 73 -4.12 8.13 3.60
C LEU A 73 -4.78 7.74 2.27
N ILE A 74 -6.08 7.42 2.27
CA ILE A 74 -6.84 7.17 1.04
C ILE A 74 -6.78 8.38 0.10
N HIS A 75 -6.99 9.58 0.61
CA HIS A 75 -6.85 10.81 -0.17
C HIS A 75 -5.43 10.95 -0.75
N TYR A 76 -4.40 10.69 0.05
CA TYR A 76 -3.01 10.80 -0.36
C TYR A 76 -2.57 9.79 -1.43
N LEU A 77 -3.30 8.71 -1.68
CA LEU A 77 -3.04 7.80 -2.80
C LEU A 77 -3.10 8.52 -4.16
N SER A 78 -3.78 9.67 -4.24
CA SER A 78 -3.90 10.50 -5.44
C SER A 78 -3.09 11.81 -5.38
N HIS A 79 -2.26 12.00 -4.35
CA HIS A 79 -1.55 13.25 -4.10
C HIS A 79 -0.61 13.64 -5.25
N LYS A 80 -0.40 14.95 -5.47
CA LYS A 80 0.49 15.47 -6.53
C LYS A 80 1.94 15.00 -6.39
N ASP A 81 2.43 14.95 -5.15
CA ASP A 81 3.75 14.42 -4.78
C ASP A 81 3.72 12.88 -4.76
N ASN A 82 4.63 12.28 -5.53
CA ASN A 82 4.76 10.83 -5.63
C ASN A 82 5.29 10.17 -4.35
N HIS A 83 6.00 10.91 -3.50
CA HIS A 83 6.41 10.42 -2.18
C HIS A 83 5.20 10.19 -1.28
N MET A 84 4.24 11.12 -1.28
CA MET A 84 3.00 10.98 -0.50
C MET A 84 2.16 9.80 -0.95
N ARG A 85 2.04 9.58 -2.27
CA ARG A 85 1.35 8.39 -2.81
C ARG A 85 2.00 7.08 -2.35
N ALA A 86 3.34 7.02 -2.39
CA ALA A 86 4.09 5.85 -1.94
C ALA A 86 3.96 5.63 -0.43
N ILE A 87 4.01 6.71 0.38
CA ILE A 87 3.87 6.65 1.83
C ILE A 87 2.47 6.14 2.19
N ALA A 88 1.43 6.71 1.57
CA ALA A 88 0.04 6.31 1.79
C ALA A 88 -0.21 4.84 1.50
N ALA A 89 0.23 4.36 0.33
CA ALA A 89 0.07 2.96 -0.04
C ALA A 89 0.79 2.02 0.95
N GLN A 90 2.01 2.35 1.34
CA GLN A 90 2.79 1.54 2.29
C GLN A 90 2.18 1.53 3.69
N LEU A 91 1.73 2.68 4.19
CA LEU A 91 1.09 2.79 5.50
C LEU A 91 -0.26 2.08 5.54
N LEU A 92 -1.10 2.20 4.50
CA LEU A 92 -2.37 1.45 4.42
C LEU A 92 -2.12 -0.07 4.42
N CYS A 93 -1.11 -0.54 3.68
CA CYS A 93 -0.73 -1.96 3.71
C CYS A 93 -0.30 -2.43 5.11
N GLN A 94 0.39 -1.57 5.87
CA GLN A 94 0.88 -1.87 7.20
C GLN A 94 -0.25 -1.80 8.25
N LEU A 95 -1.11 -0.79 8.15
CA LEU A 95 -2.26 -0.55 9.03
C LEU A 95 -3.40 -1.55 8.83
N ALA A 96 -3.42 -2.32 7.74
CA ALA A 96 -4.40 -3.37 7.53
C ALA A 96 -4.52 -4.34 8.72
N LYS A 97 -3.43 -4.56 9.49
CA LYS A 97 -3.49 -5.40 10.69
C LYS A 97 -4.27 -4.78 11.87
N SER A 98 -4.46 -3.47 11.85
CA SER A 98 -5.23 -2.69 12.82
C SER A 98 -6.68 -2.44 12.36
N ASP A 99 -7.03 -2.87 11.14
CA ASP A 99 -8.32 -2.64 10.52
C ASP A 99 -9.36 -3.70 10.93
N ARG A 100 -10.02 -3.47 12.07
CA ARG A 100 -11.09 -4.32 12.63
C ARG A 100 -12.36 -4.36 11.78
N GLU A 101 -12.66 -3.27 11.07
CA GLU A 101 -13.82 -3.09 10.20
C GLU A 101 -13.60 -3.60 8.77
N LYS A 102 -12.38 -4.07 8.45
CA LYS A 102 -12.00 -4.55 7.11
C LYS A 102 -12.18 -3.52 6.00
N ARG A 103 -12.02 -2.22 6.29
CA ARG A 103 -12.03 -1.14 5.28
C ARG A 103 -11.06 -1.39 4.14
N ILE A 104 -9.91 -1.99 4.41
CA ILE A 104 -8.90 -2.31 3.40
C ILE A 104 -9.46 -3.18 2.29
N VAL A 105 -10.47 -4.02 2.55
CA VAL A 105 -11.10 -4.87 1.52
C VAL A 105 -11.82 -4.00 0.49
N GLN A 106 -12.52 -2.96 0.94
CA GLN A 106 -13.26 -2.04 0.08
C GLN A 106 -12.32 -1.08 -0.65
N ASP A 107 -11.27 -0.66 0.04
CA ASP A 107 -10.31 0.33 -0.44
C ASP A 107 -9.13 -0.26 -1.22
N PHE A 108 -8.98 -1.60 -1.24
CA PHE A 108 -7.83 -2.27 -1.85
C PHE A 108 -7.60 -1.85 -3.29
N LYS A 109 -8.67 -1.63 -4.07
CA LYS A 109 -8.59 -1.15 -5.45
C LYS A 109 -7.81 0.17 -5.57
N HIS A 110 -7.93 1.07 -4.60
CA HIS A 110 -7.23 2.35 -4.59
C HIS A 110 -5.74 2.15 -4.32
N VAL A 111 -5.38 1.23 -3.42
CA VAL A 111 -3.98 0.89 -3.13
C VAL A 111 -3.34 0.16 -4.32
N LEU A 112 -4.06 -0.77 -4.93
CA LEU A 112 -3.61 -1.53 -6.10
C LEU A 112 -3.33 -0.62 -7.30
N GLU A 113 -4.14 0.42 -7.50
CA GLU A 113 -3.95 1.37 -8.61
C GLU A 113 -2.61 2.13 -8.50
N VAL A 114 -2.10 2.36 -7.29
CA VAL A 114 -0.77 2.98 -7.10
C VAL A 114 0.35 2.09 -7.65
N THR A 115 0.14 0.78 -7.83
CA THR A 115 1.12 -0.09 -8.51
C THR A 115 1.24 0.16 -10.01
N LYS A 116 0.44 1.08 -10.56
CA LYS A 116 0.47 1.57 -11.94
C LYS A 116 0.95 3.03 -12.04
N ASP A 117 1.54 3.56 -10.96
CA ASP A 117 1.99 4.94 -10.89
C ASP A 117 2.98 5.32 -12.01
N LYS A 118 2.77 6.52 -12.59
CA LYS A 118 3.68 7.12 -13.58
C LYS A 118 5.14 7.22 -13.11
N ARG A 119 5.37 7.32 -11.81
CA ARG A 119 6.69 7.22 -11.17
C ARG A 119 6.88 5.76 -10.77
N PHE A 120 7.68 5.05 -11.54
CA PHE A 120 7.94 3.63 -11.33
C PHE A 120 8.45 3.30 -9.91
N VAL A 121 9.23 4.17 -9.27
CA VAL A 121 9.67 3.98 -7.89
C VAL A 121 8.49 3.94 -6.90
N THR A 122 7.48 4.78 -7.10
CA THR A 122 6.24 4.79 -6.31
C THR A 122 5.43 3.53 -6.55
N ALA A 123 5.28 3.12 -7.81
CA ALA A 123 4.62 1.86 -8.17
C ALA A 123 5.27 0.66 -7.48
N ARG A 124 6.61 0.60 -7.51
CA ARG A 124 7.40 -0.47 -6.91
C ARG A 124 7.23 -0.55 -5.39
N HIS A 125 7.37 0.56 -4.68
CA HIS A 125 7.23 0.56 -3.21
C HIS A 125 5.83 0.12 -2.75
N SER A 126 4.81 0.55 -3.50
CA SER A 126 3.42 0.18 -3.24
C SER A 126 3.20 -1.32 -3.49
N LEU A 127 3.66 -1.83 -4.64
CA LEU A 127 3.56 -3.24 -5.02
C LEU A 127 4.24 -4.16 -3.99
N GLN A 128 5.47 -3.83 -3.59
CA GLN A 128 6.24 -4.62 -2.64
C GLN A 128 5.67 -4.64 -1.20
N SER A 129 4.63 -3.84 -0.94
CA SER A 129 3.98 -3.77 0.37
C SER A 129 2.63 -4.48 0.43
N LEU A 130 2.00 -4.76 -0.72
CA LEU A 130 0.64 -5.33 -0.78
C LEU A 130 0.48 -6.63 0.01
N TRP A 131 1.52 -7.47 0.05
CA TRP A 131 1.48 -8.77 0.73
C TRP A 131 1.16 -8.66 2.23
N LYS A 132 1.44 -7.51 2.86
CA LYS A 132 1.12 -7.28 4.28
C LYS A 132 -0.38 -7.31 4.55
N ILE A 133 -1.20 -6.85 3.61
CA ILE A 133 -2.66 -6.90 3.69
C ILE A 133 -3.11 -8.36 3.77
N GLY A 134 -2.53 -9.23 2.95
CA GLY A 134 -2.86 -10.65 2.89
C GLY A 134 -2.51 -11.46 4.15
N LEU A 135 -1.70 -10.91 5.06
CA LEU A 135 -1.42 -11.56 6.36
C LEU A 135 -2.60 -11.49 7.32
N VAL A 136 -3.52 -10.54 7.14
CA VAL A 136 -4.51 -10.15 8.15
C VAL A 136 -5.64 -11.17 8.29
N GLY A 137 -6.11 -11.73 7.17
CA GLY A 137 -7.26 -12.63 7.16
C GLY A 137 -7.52 -13.23 5.79
N GLU A 138 -8.46 -14.17 5.70
CA GLU A 138 -8.77 -14.90 4.46
C GLU A 138 -9.32 -14.00 3.35
N GLU A 139 -10.17 -13.04 3.71
CA GLU A 139 -10.78 -12.10 2.75
C GLU A 139 -9.71 -11.17 2.15
N GLN A 140 -8.85 -10.63 3.00
CA GLN A 140 -7.69 -9.83 2.59
C GLN A 140 -6.70 -10.65 1.75
N GLN A 141 -6.49 -11.91 2.12
CA GLN A 141 -5.67 -12.82 1.32
C GLN A 141 -6.25 -13.00 -0.08
N SER A 142 -7.55 -13.24 -0.19
CA SER A 142 -8.22 -13.45 -1.47
C SER A 142 -8.04 -12.26 -2.41
N ILE A 143 -8.35 -11.05 -1.94
CA ILE A 143 -8.26 -9.84 -2.79
C ILE A 143 -6.82 -9.52 -3.19
N VAL A 144 -5.83 -9.77 -2.31
CA VAL A 144 -4.42 -9.53 -2.64
C VAL A 144 -3.92 -10.54 -3.65
N MET A 145 -4.28 -11.82 -3.51
CA MET A 145 -3.91 -12.86 -4.47
C MET A 145 -4.51 -12.59 -5.85
N GLU A 146 -5.79 -12.23 -5.91
CA GLU A 146 -6.47 -11.85 -7.15
C GLU A 146 -5.85 -10.59 -7.77
N GLY A 147 -5.62 -9.55 -6.98
CA GLY A 147 -5.00 -8.31 -7.44
C GLY A 147 -3.58 -8.51 -7.95
N LEU A 148 -2.75 -9.32 -7.28
CA LEU A 148 -1.40 -9.63 -7.74
C LEU A 148 -1.39 -10.46 -9.03
N ARG A 149 -2.31 -11.42 -9.17
CA ARG A 149 -2.50 -12.18 -10.42
C ARG A 149 -2.85 -11.24 -11.58
N ALA A 150 -3.91 -10.44 -11.40
CA ALA A 150 -4.35 -9.48 -12.42
C ALA A 150 -3.20 -8.52 -12.79
N ARG A 151 -2.51 -7.98 -11.79
CA ARG A 151 -1.38 -7.06 -12.01
C ARG A 151 -0.24 -7.69 -12.81
N TYR A 152 0.05 -8.98 -12.59
CA TYR A 152 1.08 -9.73 -13.30
C TYR A 152 0.76 -9.91 -14.79
N GLU A 153 -0.51 -10.13 -15.10
CA GLU A 153 -1.00 -10.30 -16.47
C GLU A 153 -1.08 -8.94 -17.20
N GLU A 154 -1.69 -7.94 -16.56
CA GLU A 154 -1.89 -6.60 -17.12
C GLU A 154 -0.58 -5.86 -17.45
N CYS A 155 0.50 -6.15 -16.73
CA CYS A 155 1.77 -5.41 -16.90
C CYS A 155 2.48 -5.70 -18.22
N ILE A 156 2.02 -6.66 -19.03
CA ILE A 156 2.73 -7.16 -20.21
C ILE A 156 3.13 -6.07 -21.21
N HIS A 157 2.32 -5.01 -21.31
CA HIS A 157 2.56 -3.87 -22.22
C HIS A 157 3.35 -2.72 -21.57
N GLU A 158 3.72 -2.83 -20.30
CA GLU A 158 4.47 -1.80 -19.60
C GLU A 158 5.97 -1.92 -19.83
N LYS A 159 6.65 -0.77 -19.95
CA LYS A 159 8.10 -0.68 -20.14
C LYS A 159 8.91 -1.51 -19.10
N ASN A 160 8.40 -1.63 -17.88
CA ASN A 160 9.07 -2.31 -16.77
C ASN A 160 8.44 -3.68 -16.43
N THR A 161 7.71 -4.29 -17.37
CA THR A 161 6.97 -5.55 -17.19
C THR A 161 7.73 -6.62 -16.41
N THR A 162 8.96 -6.96 -16.83
CA THR A 162 9.74 -8.04 -16.21
C THR A 162 10.18 -7.73 -14.78
N LEU A 163 10.31 -6.44 -14.42
CA LEU A 163 10.63 -6.02 -13.06
C LEU A 163 9.38 -5.98 -12.17
N ILE A 164 8.22 -5.58 -12.73
CA ILE A 164 6.93 -5.64 -12.03
C ILE A 164 6.60 -7.09 -11.67
N ARG A 165 6.68 -8.00 -12.65
CA ARG A 165 6.50 -9.45 -12.45
C ARG A 165 7.45 -9.98 -11.38
N TYR A 166 8.73 -9.61 -11.45
CA TYR A 166 9.71 -10.01 -10.43
C TYR A 166 9.32 -9.51 -9.03
N ASP A 167 8.92 -8.25 -8.89
CA ASP A 167 8.50 -7.69 -7.60
C ASP A 167 7.24 -8.38 -7.05
N ILE A 168 6.31 -8.83 -7.91
CA ILE A 168 5.18 -9.69 -7.51
C ILE A 168 5.67 -11.02 -6.95
N ILE A 169 6.57 -11.71 -7.67
CA ILE A 169 7.14 -12.99 -7.24
C ILE A 169 7.88 -12.86 -5.89
N VAL A 170 8.65 -11.79 -5.71
CA VAL A 170 9.32 -11.49 -4.43
C VAL A 170 8.31 -11.19 -3.32
N SER A 171 7.22 -10.48 -3.64
CA SER A 171 6.18 -10.17 -2.65
C SER A 171 5.46 -11.43 -2.18
N LEU A 172 5.14 -12.35 -3.09
CA LEU A 172 4.58 -13.66 -2.75
C LEU A 172 5.55 -14.47 -1.88
N LYS A 173 6.86 -14.41 -2.15
CA LYS A 173 7.88 -15.12 -1.35
C LYS A 173 7.92 -14.59 0.08
N LYS A 174 7.97 -13.27 0.25
CA LYS A 174 7.92 -12.61 1.57
C LYS A 174 6.66 -13.01 2.34
N TRP A 175 5.52 -13.07 1.65
CA TRP A 175 4.28 -13.52 2.25
C TRP A 175 4.34 -14.98 2.73
N TYR A 176 4.81 -15.87 1.86
CA TYR A 176 4.96 -17.28 2.18
C TYR A 176 5.94 -17.50 3.34
N ASP A 177 7.03 -16.74 3.41
CA ASP A 177 7.99 -16.86 4.51
C ASP A 177 7.39 -16.53 5.88
N VAL A 178 6.32 -15.74 5.92
CA VAL A 178 5.62 -15.41 7.16
C VAL A 178 4.47 -16.38 7.46
N LYS A 179 3.68 -16.79 6.45
CA LYS A 179 2.43 -17.56 6.65
C LYS A 179 2.52 -19.04 6.27
N SER A 180 3.52 -19.43 5.45
CA SER A 180 3.72 -20.79 4.91
C SER A 180 2.46 -21.43 4.30
N ASP A 181 1.61 -20.62 3.67
CA ASP A 181 0.36 -21.07 3.05
C ASP A 181 0.62 -21.55 1.61
N ASN A 182 0.28 -22.81 1.32
CA ASN A 182 0.44 -23.42 -0.01
C ASN A 182 -0.30 -22.66 -1.12
N LYS A 183 -1.41 -21.98 -0.84
CA LYS A 183 -2.10 -21.16 -1.84
C LYS A 183 -1.19 -20.07 -2.41
N ILE A 184 -0.34 -19.48 -1.58
CA ILE A 184 0.63 -18.44 -1.98
C ILE A 184 1.71 -19.06 -2.88
N LYS A 185 2.22 -20.22 -2.48
CA LYS A 185 3.22 -20.99 -3.24
C LYS A 185 2.68 -21.43 -4.60
N ASP A 186 1.44 -21.93 -4.65
CA ASP A 186 0.79 -22.38 -5.88
C ASP A 186 0.54 -21.21 -6.84
N LEU A 187 0.14 -20.05 -6.31
CA LEU A 187 0.04 -18.83 -7.11
C LEU A 187 1.41 -18.42 -7.67
N ALA A 188 2.45 -18.40 -6.84
CA ALA A 188 3.79 -18.06 -7.31
C ALA A 188 4.27 -19.01 -8.41
N ASN A 189 4.09 -20.32 -8.23
CA ASN A 189 4.43 -21.31 -9.25
C ASN A 189 3.66 -21.05 -10.56
N THR A 190 2.34 -20.84 -10.46
CA THR A 190 1.48 -20.55 -11.61
C THR A 190 1.98 -19.31 -12.37
N LEU A 191 2.25 -18.21 -11.67
CA LEU A 191 2.72 -16.98 -12.31
C LEU A 191 4.11 -17.15 -12.93
N ILE A 192 4.99 -17.94 -12.31
CA ILE A 192 6.30 -18.24 -12.89
C ILE A 192 6.16 -19.02 -14.19
N GLU A 193 5.28 -20.02 -14.26
CA GLU A 193 5.05 -20.80 -15.50
C GLU A 193 4.47 -19.94 -16.64
N LEU A 194 3.78 -18.84 -16.34
CA LEU A 194 3.27 -17.89 -17.34
C LEU A 194 4.37 -17.01 -17.96
N GLU A 195 5.59 -17.01 -17.42
CA GLU A 195 6.70 -16.27 -18.02
C GLU A 195 7.29 -17.04 -19.21
N GLU A 196 7.12 -16.48 -20.41
CA GLU A 196 7.58 -17.07 -21.67
C GLU A 196 9.09 -16.82 -21.90
N ASP A 197 9.66 -15.73 -21.37
CA ASP A 197 11.09 -15.50 -21.46
C ASP A 197 11.83 -16.40 -20.46
N GLU A 198 12.48 -17.44 -20.96
CA GLU A 198 13.22 -18.42 -20.16
C GLU A 198 14.22 -17.78 -19.17
N LYS A 199 14.85 -16.66 -19.55
CA LYS A 199 15.82 -15.99 -18.68
C LYS A 199 15.12 -15.43 -17.45
N TYR A 200 13.97 -14.79 -17.62
CA TYR A 200 13.19 -14.24 -16.51
C TYR A 200 12.47 -15.34 -15.74
N GLN A 201 11.93 -16.37 -16.41
CA GLN A 201 11.36 -17.53 -15.75
C GLN A 201 12.36 -18.19 -14.79
N LYS A 202 13.59 -18.48 -15.26
CA LYS A 202 14.68 -19.03 -14.43
C LYS A 202 15.04 -18.10 -13.27
N LYS A 203 15.06 -16.78 -13.50
CA LYS A 203 15.28 -15.77 -12.44
C LYS A 203 14.18 -15.83 -11.39
N TYR A 204 12.92 -15.95 -11.78
CA TYR A 204 11.79 -15.98 -10.85
C TYR A 204 11.79 -17.26 -10.01
N ARG A 205 12.03 -18.43 -10.62
CA ARG A 205 12.22 -19.70 -9.89
C ARG A 205 13.32 -19.62 -8.86
N LYS A 206 14.43 -18.92 -9.17
CA LYS A 206 15.57 -18.78 -8.25
C LYS A 206 15.20 -18.10 -6.94
N GLU A 207 14.25 -17.15 -6.95
CA GLU A 207 13.75 -16.51 -5.72
C GLU A 207 13.02 -17.49 -4.78
N TRP A 208 12.46 -18.55 -5.37
CA TRP A 208 11.71 -19.60 -4.68
C TRP A 208 12.50 -20.90 -4.52
N ARG A 209 13.82 -20.85 -4.69
CA ARG A 209 14.69 -22.04 -4.61
C ARG A 209 14.48 -22.79 -3.30
N GLY A 210 14.27 -24.10 -3.40
CA GLY A 210 14.04 -24.99 -2.26
C GLY A 210 12.57 -25.06 -1.83
N LEU A 211 11.68 -24.27 -2.45
CA LEU A 211 10.24 -24.36 -2.28
C LEU A 211 9.55 -24.83 -3.57
N LEU A 212 10.05 -24.41 -4.74
CA LEU A 212 9.62 -24.81 -6.09
C LEU A 212 10.71 -25.59 -6.82
#